data_AF-W4RKY8-F1
#
_entry.id   AF-W4RKY8-F1
#
_cell.length_a   1.000
_cell.length_b   1.000
_cell.length_c   1.000
_cell.angle_alpha   90.00
_cell.angle_beta   90.00
_cell.angle_gamma   90.00
#
_symmetry.space_group_name_H-M   'P 1'
#
loop_
_entity.id
_entity.type
_entity.pdbx_description
1 polymer ?
#
loop_
_entity_poly.entity_id
_entity_poly.type
_entity_poly.pdbx_seq_one_letter_code
_entity_poly.pdbx_strand_id
1 'polypeptide(L)'
;MITEESDFGKIHAEMDEEMNKRIQEYLNGTVLPKFHEDLGGWIQHSKDEFDQSQNYLNEMAEGFNAMYGDERISLDCDFRVLDDWRRDADRMTNGVHYEKVNIMNRSTPQQFFLKSAGKLLGVLPQNNAMLYNRYKTYLETEDYYEIGVTIAKRFLQQFEIFEKSIERDVNLFFKNPFKVLEVAVEEAKSEIKYGKNELEKMRINPELYRDPLTLYEVKLRQFEWMTAAGRG
;
A
#
# COMPACT_ATOMS: atom_id res chain seq x y z
N MET A 1 -17.07 -37.81 -12.18
CA MET A 1 -15.86 -38.17 -11.41
C MET A 1 -16.10 -39.37 -10.52
N ILE A 2 -17.28 -39.50 -9.90
CA ILE A 2 -17.74 -40.79 -9.38
C ILE A 2 -18.43 -41.54 -10.51
N THR A 3 -18.14 -42.83 -10.62
CA THR A 3 -18.86 -43.78 -11.49
C THR A 3 -19.30 -44.98 -10.66
N GLU A 4 -20.14 -45.84 -11.23
CA GLU A 4 -20.50 -47.10 -10.57
C GLU A 4 -19.30 -48.08 -10.45
N GLU A 5 -18.19 -47.80 -11.13
CA GLU A 5 -16.96 -48.61 -11.08
C GLU A 5 -15.93 -48.07 -10.06
N SER A 6 -16.22 -46.95 -9.40
CA SER A 6 -15.30 -46.33 -8.44
C SER A 6 -15.05 -47.22 -7.22
N ASP A 7 -13.83 -47.19 -6.67
CA ASP A 7 -13.50 -47.88 -5.41
C ASP A 7 -14.13 -47.13 -4.22
N PHE A 8 -15.35 -47.52 -3.85
CA PHE A 8 -16.07 -46.91 -2.74
C PHE A 8 -15.39 -47.09 -1.37
N GLY A 9 -14.35 -47.93 -1.26
CA GLY A 9 -13.49 -48.02 -0.08
C GLY A 9 -12.49 -46.87 0.05
N LYS A 10 -12.10 -46.25 -1.07
CA LYS A 10 -11.11 -45.14 -1.14
C LYS A 10 -11.68 -43.82 -1.63
N ILE A 11 -12.88 -43.83 -2.19
CA ILE A 11 -13.54 -42.69 -2.82
C ILE A 11 -13.56 -41.41 -1.98
N HIS A 12 -13.63 -41.50 -0.63
CA HIS A 12 -13.55 -40.31 0.24
C HIS A 12 -12.24 -39.55 0.08
N ALA A 13 -11.12 -40.28 0.01
CA ALA A 13 -9.79 -39.69 -0.14
C ALA A 13 -9.59 -39.16 -1.57
N GLU A 14 -10.06 -39.89 -2.57
CA GLU A 14 -10.00 -39.48 -3.98
C GLU A 14 -10.84 -38.22 -4.24
N MET A 15 -12.02 -38.12 -3.60
CA MET A 15 -12.85 -36.92 -3.66
C MET A 15 -12.23 -35.74 -2.91
N ASP A 16 -11.68 -35.96 -1.72
CA ASP A 16 -10.97 -34.91 -0.99
C ASP A 16 -9.83 -34.33 -1.81
N GLU A 17 -9.04 -35.20 -2.45
CA GLU A 17 -7.92 -34.81 -3.29
C GLU A 17 -8.36 -34.02 -4.52
N GLU A 18 -9.37 -34.50 -5.25
CA GLU A 18 -9.87 -33.75 -6.40
C GLU A 18 -10.47 -32.41 -5.99
N MET A 19 -11.30 -32.36 -4.95
CA MET A 19 -11.94 -31.12 -4.55
C MET A 19 -10.87 -30.07 -4.22
N ASN A 20 -9.82 -30.47 -3.50
CA ASN A 20 -8.65 -29.62 -3.27
C ASN A 20 -7.96 -29.19 -4.57
N LYS A 21 -7.76 -30.11 -5.52
CA LYS A 21 -7.16 -29.79 -6.83
C LYS A 21 -7.98 -28.76 -7.59
N ARG A 22 -9.30 -28.93 -7.67
CA ARG A 22 -10.21 -27.99 -8.36
C ARG A 22 -10.24 -26.63 -7.70
N ILE A 23 -10.20 -26.59 -6.37
CA ILE A 23 -10.10 -25.33 -5.62
C ILE A 23 -8.79 -24.62 -5.97
N GLN A 24 -7.67 -25.34 -5.96
CA GLN A 24 -6.38 -24.77 -6.33
C GLN A 24 -6.35 -24.26 -7.79
N GLU A 25 -6.93 -25.01 -8.72
CA GLU A 25 -7.08 -24.61 -10.12
C GLU A 25 -7.94 -23.35 -10.25
N TYR A 26 -9.05 -23.26 -9.52
CA TYR A 26 -9.91 -22.08 -9.50
C TYR A 26 -9.21 -20.85 -8.91
N LEU A 27 -8.49 -21.05 -7.80
CA LEU A 27 -7.72 -19.97 -7.17
C LEU A 27 -6.63 -19.43 -8.11
N ASN A 28 -5.87 -20.32 -8.77
CA ASN A 28 -4.79 -19.92 -9.67
C ASN A 28 -5.28 -19.39 -11.03
N GLY A 29 -6.32 -20.00 -11.60
CA GLY A 29 -6.80 -19.71 -12.94
C GLY A 29 -7.88 -18.62 -13.01
N THR A 30 -8.49 -18.26 -11.88
CA THR A 30 -9.59 -17.29 -11.85
C THR A 30 -9.40 -16.21 -10.80
N VAL A 31 -9.19 -16.60 -9.53
CA VAL A 31 -9.17 -15.63 -8.44
C VAL A 31 -7.90 -14.78 -8.47
N LEU A 32 -6.73 -15.40 -8.55
CA LEU A 32 -5.44 -14.69 -8.56
C LEU A 32 -5.28 -13.69 -9.70
N PRO A 33 -5.57 -14.05 -10.97
CA PRO A 33 -5.45 -13.10 -12.08
C PRO A 33 -6.32 -11.87 -11.88
N LYS A 34 -7.54 -12.05 -11.35
CA LYS A 34 -8.44 -10.94 -11.06
C LYS A 34 -7.88 -10.04 -9.96
N PHE A 35 -7.37 -10.62 -8.87
CA PHE A 35 -6.73 -9.84 -7.81
C PHE A 35 -5.47 -9.10 -8.29
N HIS A 36 -4.69 -9.69 -9.21
CA HIS A 36 -3.54 -9.02 -9.82
C HIS A 36 -3.97 -7.80 -10.64
N GLU A 37 -5.00 -7.94 -11.47
CA GLU A 37 -5.58 -6.84 -12.24
C GLU A 37 -6.13 -5.75 -11.34
N ASP A 38 -6.94 -6.11 -10.34
CA ASP A 38 -7.56 -5.18 -9.38
C ASP A 38 -6.49 -4.42 -8.58
N LEU A 39 -5.44 -5.11 -8.10
CA LEU A 39 -4.31 -4.48 -7.41
C LEU A 39 -3.52 -3.56 -8.35
N GLY A 40 -3.26 -3.99 -9.58
CA GLY A 40 -2.57 -3.16 -10.57
C GLY A 40 -3.32 -1.86 -10.86
N GLY A 41 -4.64 -1.95 -11.01
CA GLY A 41 -5.53 -0.80 -11.16
C GLY A 41 -5.51 0.13 -9.95
N TRP A 42 -5.58 -0.42 -8.73
CA TRP A 42 -5.51 0.34 -7.49
C TRP A 42 -4.16 1.05 -7.30
N ILE A 43 -3.04 0.38 -7.62
CA ILE A 43 -1.70 0.99 -7.56
C ILE A 43 -1.59 2.13 -8.58
N GLN A 44 -2.12 1.94 -9.79
CA GLN A 44 -2.11 3.00 -10.81
C GLN A 44 -2.92 4.21 -10.37
N HIS A 45 -4.12 4.00 -9.82
CA HIS A 45 -4.92 5.08 -9.25
C HIS A 45 -4.17 5.82 -8.12
N SER A 46 -3.51 5.07 -7.23
CA SER A 46 -2.73 5.65 -6.14
C SER A 46 -1.53 6.46 -6.63
N LYS A 47 -0.90 6.04 -7.73
CA LYS A 47 0.15 6.82 -8.40
C LYS A 47 -0.40 8.18 -8.85
N ASP A 48 -1.57 8.20 -9.45
CA ASP A 48 -2.16 9.45 -9.95
C ASP A 48 -2.47 10.42 -8.80
N GLU A 49 -2.87 9.92 -7.63
CA GLU A 49 -3.05 10.71 -6.41
C GLU A 49 -1.72 11.21 -5.82
N PHE A 50 -0.67 10.39 -5.86
CA PHE A 50 0.67 10.80 -5.43
C PHE A 50 1.29 11.84 -6.36
N ASP A 51 1.09 11.73 -7.67
CA ASP A 51 1.51 12.75 -8.64
C ASP A 51 0.80 14.09 -8.38
N GLN A 52 -0.51 14.08 -8.13
CA GLN A 52 -1.25 15.28 -7.76
C GLN A 52 -0.70 15.91 -6.47
N SER A 53 -0.42 15.08 -5.46
CA SER A 53 0.18 15.53 -4.19
C SER A 53 1.56 16.16 -4.38
N GLN A 54 2.42 15.54 -5.21
CA GLN A 54 3.74 16.08 -5.55
C GLN A 54 3.63 17.42 -6.29
N ASN A 55 2.71 17.55 -7.24
CA ASN A 55 2.50 18.80 -7.97
C ASN A 55 2.08 19.93 -7.03
N TYR A 56 1.16 19.66 -6.11
CA TYR A 56 0.75 20.62 -5.09
C TYR A 56 1.93 21.07 -4.21
N LEU A 57 2.79 20.13 -3.81
CA LEU A 57 3.99 20.45 -3.03
C LEU A 57 5.03 21.24 -3.83
N ASN A 58 5.15 21.00 -5.13
CA ASN A 58 6.03 21.78 -6.01
C ASN A 58 5.55 23.23 -6.11
N GLU A 59 4.25 23.46 -6.36
CA GLU A 59 3.67 24.80 -6.39
C GLU A 59 3.88 25.55 -5.06
N MET A 60 3.74 24.84 -3.94
CA MET A 60 3.99 25.39 -2.61
C MET A 60 5.47 25.77 -2.41
N ALA A 61 6.40 24.90 -2.82
CA ALA A 61 7.84 25.15 -2.75
C ALA A 61 8.23 26.38 -3.60
N GLU A 62 7.71 26.48 -4.82
CA GLU A 62 7.90 27.65 -5.69
C GLU A 62 7.41 28.93 -5.02
N GLY A 63 6.21 28.89 -4.40
CA GLY A 63 5.67 30.03 -3.66
C GLY A 63 6.56 30.47 -2.50
N PHE A 64 7.07 29.53 -1.71
CA PHE A 64 7.99 29.86 -0.62
C PHE A 64 9.33 30.41 -1.11
N ASN A 65 9.92 29.80 -2.14
CA ASN A 65 11.19 30.24 -2.70
C ASN A 65 11.07 31.65 -3.33
N ALA A 66 9.94 31.94 -3.99
CA ALA A 66 9.67 33.29 -4.50
C ALA A 66 9.58 34.34 -3.38
N MET A 67 8.98 34.00 -2.23
CA MET A 67 8.94 34.89 -1.07
C MET A 67 10.31 35.11 -0.43
N TYR A 68 11.16 34.09 -0.43
CA TYR A 68 12.52 34.21 0.10
C TYR A 68 13.50 34.85 -0.89
N GLY A 69 13.21 34.82 -2.19
CA GLY A 69 14.12 35.28 -3.24
C GLY A 69 15.30 34.33 -3.46
N ASP A 70 15.21 33.08 -2.97
CA ASP A 70 16.23 32.04 -3.08
C ASP A 70 15.59 30.65 -3.12
N GLU A 71 16.20 29.70 -3.83
CA GLU A 71 15.72 28.33 -4.00
C GLU A 71 16.17 27.45 -2.84
N ARG A 72 15.55 27.64 -1.67
CA ARG A 72 15.95 26.93 -0.43
C ARG A 72 15.00 25.82 0.02
N ILE A 73 13.79 25.75 -0.52
CA ILE A 73 12.78 24.72 -0.19
C ILE A 73 12.57 23.79 -1.38
N SER A 74 12.76 22.50 -1.16
CA SER A 74 12.35 21.41 -2.07
C SER A 74 11.50 20.40 -1.30
N LEU A 75 10.32 20.05 -1.82
CA LEU A 75 9.34 19.20 -1.16
C LEU A 75 9.14 17.88 -1.93
N ASP A 76 10.24 17.20 -2.24
CA ASP A 76 10.23 15.94 -2.98
C ASP A 76 9.71 14.78 -2.10
N CYS A 77 8.65 14.12 -2.55
CA CYS A 77 8.11 12.89 -1.98
C CYS A 77 8.85 11.64 -2.47
N ASP A 78 8.67 10.53 -1.76
CA ASP A 78 9.34 9.26 -2.04
C ASP A 78 8.48 8.27 -2.82
N PHE A 79 8.56 8.31 -4.16
CA PHE A 79 7.80 7.42 -5.05
C PHE A 79 8.22 5.95 -5.01
N ARG A 80 9.30 5.57 -4.31
CA ARG A 80 9.76 4.16 -4.21
C ARG A 80 8.71 3.26 -3.56
N VAL A 81 7.80 3.83 -2.77
CA VAL A 81 6.66 3.12 -2.17
C VAL A 81 5.78 2.43 -3.22
N LEU A 82 5.62 3.04 -4.40
CA LEU A 82 4.83 2.43 -5.48
C LEU A 82 5.55 1.22 -6.09
N ASP A 83 6.88 1.26 -6.17
CA ASP A 83 7.67 0.12 -6.63
C ASP A 83 7.69 -1.02 -5.61
N ASP A 84 7.65 -0.71 -4.31
CA ASP A 84 7.44 -1.70 -3.26
C ASP A 84 6.05 -2.34 -3.40
N TRP A 85 4.99 -1.53 -3.58
CA TRP A 85 3.63 -2.06 -3.75
C TRP A 85 3.47 -2.94 -4.99
N ARG A 86 4.07 -2.59 -6.13
CA ARG A 86 4.07 -3.43 -7.33
C ARG A 86 4.74 -4.78 -7.08
N ARG A 87 5.91 -4.76 -6.42
CA ARG A 87 6.62 -5.99 -6.03
C ARG A 87 5.80 -6.84 -5.07
N ASP A 88 5.08 -6.22 -4.14
CA ASP A 88 4.23 -6.93 -3.18
C ASP A 88 3.02 -7.55 -3.88
N ALA A 89 2.36 -6.80 -4.77
CA ALA A 89 1.28 -7.31 -5.60
C ALA A 89 1.74 -8.52 -6.43
N ASP A 90 2.88 -8.43 -7.11
CA ASP A 90 3.44 -9.55 -7.88
C ASP A 90 3.79 -10.74 -6.97
N ARG A 91 4.37 -10.51 -5.78
CA ARG A 91 4.68 -11.59 -4.83
C ARG A 91 3.43 -12.30 -4.32
N MET A 92 2.37 -11.55 -4.00
CA MET A 92 1.11 -12.12 -3.53
C MET A 92 0.34 -12.87 -4.62
N THR A 93 0.61 -12.56 -5.90
CA THR A 93 -0.15 -13.08 -7.04
C THR A 93 0.61 -14.06 -7.95
N ASN A 94 1.91 -14.28 -7.73
CA ASN A 94 2.73 -15.25 -8.47
C ASN A 94 2.45 -16.73 -8.12
N GLY A 95 1.32 -17.03 -7.48
CA GLY A 95 0.85 -18.39 -7.20
C GLY A 95 0.34 -18.57 -5.78
N VAL A 96 -0.72 -19.35 -5.60
CA VAL A 96 -1.26 -19.64 -4.25
C VAL A 96 -0.51 -20.83 -3.64
N HIS A 97 0.08 -20.63 -2.46
CA HIS A 97 0.42 -21.75 -1.58
C HIS A 97 -0.86 -22.31 -0.96
N TYR A 98 -1.56 -23.15 -1.71
CA TYR A 98 -2.81 -23.75 -1.27
C TYR A 98 -2.51 -24.97 -0.39
N GLU A 99 -2.75 -24.82 0.91
CA GLU A 99 -2.74 -25.95 1.83
C GLU A 99 -4.04 -26.75 1.67
N LYS A 100 -3.91 -28.05 1.39
CA LYS A 100 -5.06 -28.97 1.30
C LYS A 100 -5.91 -28.85 2.58
N VAL A 101 -7.20 -28.60 2.39
CA VAL A 101 -8.18 -28.62 3.48
C VAL A 101 -8.89 -29.95 3.50
N ASN A 102 -9.27 -30.38 4.70
CA ASN A 102 -10.02 -31.60 4.89
C ASN A 102 -11.51 -31.35 4.57
N ILE A 103 -11.91 -31.66 3.35
CA ILE A 103 -13.24 -31.41 2.82
C ILE A 103 -14.17 -32.58 3.13
N MET A 104 -13.67 -33.79 2.92
CA MET A 104 -14.41 -35.05 3.01
C MET A 104 -14.17 -35.84 4.30
N ASN A 105 -13.32 -35.39 5.24
CA ASN A 105 -13.11 -36.02 6.56
C ASN A 105 -13.64 -35.19 7.74
N ARG A 106 -14.86 -34.65 7.64
CA ARG A 106 -15.59 -34.07 8.78
C ARG A 106 -16.19 -35.17 9.67
N SER A 107 -16.58 -34.82 10.89
CA SER A 107 -17.21 -35.73 11.85
C SER A 107 -18.74 -35.76 11.70
N THR A 108 -19.27 -35.81 10.47
CA THR A 108 -20.73 -35.85 10.27
C THR A 108 -21.25 -37.30 10.28
N PRO A 109 -22.44 -37.57 10.86
CA PRO A 109 -23.00 -38.92 10.90
C PRO A 109 -23.18 -39.57 9.52
N GLN A 110 -23.52 -38.77 8.51
CA GLN A 110 -23.70 -39.23 7.13
C GLN A 110 -22.40 -39.70 6.51
N GLN A 111 -21.29 -39.04 6.83
CA GLN A 111 -19.97 -39.37 6.33
C GLN A 111 -19.35 -40.57 7.08
N PHE A 112 -19.63 -40.73 8.38
CA PHE A 112 -19.33 -41.96 9.12
C PHE A 112 -20.08 -43.15 8.52
N PHE A 113 -21.34 -42.97 8.16
CA PHE A 113 -22.13 -43.99 7.47
C PHE A 113 -21.55 -44.31 6.08
N LEU A 114 -21.19 -43.31 5.27
CA LEU A 114 -20.59 -43.52 3.95
C LEU A 114 -19.21 -44.19 4.01
N LYS A 115 -18.38 -43.85 5.00
CA LYS A 115 -17.08 -44.52 5.24
C LYS A 115 -17.28 -45.97 5.64
N SER A 116 -18.27 -46.24 6.48
CA SER A 116 -18.60 -47.59 6.95
C SER A 116 -19.23 -48.43 5.82
N ALA A 117 -20.15 -47.84 5.05
CA ALA A 117 -20.81 -48.47 3.91
C ALA A 117 -19.83 -48.75 2.77
N GLY A 118 -18.89 -47.84 2.47
CA GLY A 118 -17.83 -48.07 1.49
C GLY A 118 -16.94 -49.26 1.85
N LYS A 119 -16.54 -49.37 3.12
CA LYS A 119 -15.69 -50.48 3.60
C LYS A 119 -16.44 -51.82 3.71
N LEU A 120 -17.73 -51.80 4.06
CA LEU A 120 -18.52 -53.01 4.30
C LEU A 120 -19.27 -53.51 3.06
N LEU A 121 -19.77 -52.61 2.21
CA LEU A 121 -20.61 -52.94 1.06
C LEU A 121 -19.90 -52.74 -0.28
N GLY A 122 -18.79 -52.00 -0.33
CA GLY A 122 -18.00 -51.77 -1.55
C GLY A 122 -17.26 -53.01 -2.07
N VAL A 123 -17.24 -54.10 -1.29
CA VAL A 123 -16.66 -55.40 -1.69
C VAL A 123 -17.61 -56.20 -2.60
N LEU A 124 -18.90 -55.82 -2.66
CA LEU A 124 -19.94 -56.50 -3.44
C LEU A 124 -20.40 -55.60 -4.60
N PRO A 125 -20.09 -55.94 -5.86
CA PRO A 125 -20.41 -55.11 -7.03
C PRO A 125 -21.90 -54.79 -7.20
N GLN A 126 -22.79 -55.63 -6.68
CA GLN A 126 -24.25 -55.43 -6.75
C GLN A 126 -24.75 -54.18 -6.02
N ASN A 127 -23.95 -53.59 -5.10
CA ASN A 127 -24.34 -52.42 -4.31
C ASN A 127 -23.83 -51.09 -4.90
N ASN A 128 -23.07 -51.13 -6.00
CA ASN A 128 -22.36 -49.96 -6.53
C ASN A 128 -23.29 -48.83 -6.98
N ALA A 129 -24.42 -49.14 -7.62
CA ALA A 129 -25.39 -48.14 -8.04
C ALA A 129 -26.05 -47.41 -6.84
N MET A 130 -26.29 -48.12 -5.73
CA MET A 130 -26.80 -47.52 -4.50
C MET A 130 -25.75 -46.62 -3.84
N LEU A 131 -24.51 -47.09 -3.74
CA LEU A 131 -23.40 -46.32 -3.19
C LEU A 131 -23.13 -45.07 -4.03
N TYR A 132 -23.08 -45.20 -5.35
CA TYR A 132 -22.98 -44.10 -6.30
C TYR A 132 -24.00 -42.99 -6.01
N ASN A 133 -25.29 -43.33 -5.99
CA ASN A 133 -26.36 -42.36 -5.76
C ASN A 133 -26.23 -41.70 -4.39
N ARG A 134 -25.83 -42.44 -3.35
CA ARG A 134 -25.70 -41.89 -2.00
C ARG A 134 -24.53 -40.92 -1.85
N TYR A 135 -23.38 -41.22 -2.48
CA TYR A 135 -22.27 -40.27 -2.54
C TYR A 135 -22.62 -39.04 -3.37
N LYS A 136 -23.30 -39.22 -4.50
CA LYS A 136 -23.78 -38.12 -5.33
C LYS A 136 -24.68 -37.18 -4.54
N THR A 137 -25.71 -37.71 -3.86
CA THR A 137 -26.61 -36.91 -3.02
C THR A 137 -25.86 -36.23 -1.90
N TYR A 138 -24.91 -36.90 -1.23
CA TYR A 138 -24.09 -36.26 -0.19
C TYR A 138 -23.34 -35.05 -0.75
N LEU A 139 -22.63 -35.21 -1.87
CA LEU A 139 -21.88 -34.11 -2.50
C LEU A 139 -22.78 -32.95 -2.96
N GLU A 140 -24.00 -33.22 -3.40
CA GLU A 140 -24.93 -32.20 -3.89
C GLU A 140 -25.67 -31.46 -2.76
N THR A 141 -25.77 -32.07 -1.57
CA THR A 141 -26.58 -31.53 -0.45
C THR A 141 -25.75 -31.06 0.75
N GLU A 142 -24.48 -31.44 0.84
CA GLU A 142 -23.60 -31.02 1.93
C GLU A 142 -23.37 -29.50 1.89
N ASP A 143 -23.34 -28.89 3.08
CA ASP A 143 -23.00 -27.48 3.23
C ASP A 143 -21.47 -27.29 3.27
N TYR A 144 -20.93 -26.66 2.23
CA TYR A 144 -19.51 -26.36 2.10
C TYR A 144 -19.13 -24.95 2.58
N TYR A 145 -20.06 -24.16 3.13
CA TYR A 145 -19.84 -22.75 3.46
C TYR A 145 -18.62 -22.52 4.38
N GLU A 146 -18.55 -23.24 5.51
CA GLU A 146 -17.43 -23.11 6.46
C GLU A 146 -16.07 -23.48 5.86
N ILE A 147 -16.04 -24.41 4.90
CA ILE A 147 -14.82 -24.71 4.14
C ILE A 147 -14.44 -23.53 3.26
N GLY A 148 -15.43 -22.98 2.53
CA GLY A 148 -15.23 -21.80 1.69
C GLY A 148 -14.67 -20.62 2.49
N VAL A 149 -15.24 -20.34 3.67
CA VAL A 149 -14.76 -19.30 4.59
C VAL A 149 -13.32 -19.58 5.03
N THR A 150 -13.00 -20.82 5.38
CA THR A 150 -11.64 -21.19 5.81
C THR A 150 -10.62 -20.98 4.70
N ILE A 151 -10.94 -21.40 3.47
CA ILE A 151 -10.08 -21.20 2.30
C ILE A 151 -9.93 -19.72 1.99
N ALA A 152 -11.02 -18.96 1.99
CA ALA A 152 -11.01 -17.53 1.74
C ALA A 152 -10.14 -16.77 2.76
N LYS A 153 -10.27 -17.07 4.05
CA LYS A 153 -9.42 -16.47 5.10
C LYS A 153 -7.94 -16.73 4.87
N ARG A 154 -7.57 -17.99 4.56
CA ARG A 154 -6.17 -18.35 4.28
C ARG A 154 -5.63 -17.62 3.05
N PHE A 155 -6.44 -17.53 2.00
CA PHE A 155 -6.09 -16.82 0.78
C PHE A 155 -5.91 -15.31 1.03
N LEU A 156 -6.83 -14.68 1.77
CA LEU A 156 -6.83 -13.24 2.02
C LEU A 156 -5.77 -12.76 3.02
N GLN A 157 -5.18 -13.67 3.81
CA GLN A 157 -4.23 -13.33 4.87
C GLN A 157 -3.04 -12.48 4.39
N GLN A 158 -2.51 -12.75 3.19
CA GLN A 158 -1.39 -11.97 2.64
C GLN A 158 -1.82 -10.54 2.29
N PHE A 159 -3.04 -10.37 1.78
CA PHE A 159 -3.61 -9.07 1.45
C PHE A 159 -3.91 -8.24 2.70
N GLU A 160 -4.32 -8.86 3.81
CA GLU A 160 -4.49 -8.16 5.09
C GLU A 160 -3.17 -7.62 5.66
N ILE A 161 -2.05 -8.31 5.40
CA ILE A 161 -0.72 -7.84 5.82
C ILE A 161 -0.31 -6.65 4.96
N PHE A 162 -0.54 -6.73 3.65
CA PHE A 162 -0.33 -5.63 2.72
C PHE A 162 -1.16 -4.40 3.10
N GLU A 163 -2.45 -4.56 3.38
CA GLU A 163 -3.33 -3.47 3.82
C GLU A 163 -2.78 -2.73 5.05
N LYS A 164 -2.25 -3.47 6.02
CA LYS A 164 -1.65 -2.89 7.24
C LYS A 164 -0.35 -2.12 6.99
N SER A 165 0.35 -2.33 5.87
CA SER A 165 1.55 -1.56 5.54
C SER A 165 1.23 -0.22 4.88
N ILE A 166 0.07 -0.09 4.23
CA ILE A 166 -0.30 1.08 3.41
C ILE A 166 -0.15 2.38 4.18
N GLU A 167 -0.68 2.47 5.41
CA GLU A 167 -0.61 3.69 6.22
C GLU A 167 0.85 4.12 6.48
N ARG A 168 1.71 3.16 6.82
CA ARG A 168 3.13 3.43 7.03
C ARG A 168 3.80 3.89 5.73
N ASP A 169 3.47 3.27 4.62
CA ASP A 169 4.08 3.55 3.32
C ASP A 169 3.66 4.95 2.81
N VAL A 170 2.40 5.34 2.99
CA VAL A 170 1.92 6.70 2.71
C VAL A 170 2.64 7.73 3.60
N ASN A 171 2.87 7.42 4.87
CA ASN A 171 3.66 8.30 5.74
C ASN A 171 5.13 8.43 5.28
N LEU A 172 5.72 7.36 4.75
CA LEU A 172 7.08 7.41 4.18
C LEU A 172 7.14 8.28 2.94
N PHE A 173 6.11 8.24 2.07
CA PHE A 173 6.01 9.11 0.90
C PHE A 173 6.15 10.60 1.26
N PHE A 174 5.47 11.06 2.32
CA PHE A 174 5.49 12.47 2.77
C PHE A 174 6.59 12.82 3.77
N LYS A 175 7.44 11.86 4.18
CA LYS A 175 8.40 12.06 5.28
C LYS A 175 9.39 13.20 5.02
N ASN A 176 9.93 13.29 3.80
CA ASN A 176 10.89 14.32 3.45
C ASN A 176 10.28 15.73 3.40
N PRO A 177 9.13 15.95 2.71
CA PRO A 177 8.44 17.23 2.73
C PRO A 177 8.16 17.76 4.15
N PHE A 178 7.64 16.90 5.04
CA PHE A 178 7.40 17.31 6.43
C PHE A 178 8.68 17.76 7.13
N LYS A 179 9.77 17.00 6.98
CA LYS A 179 11.05 17.34 7.59
C LYS A 179 11.60 18.67 7.08
N VAL A 180 11.51 18.92 5.76
CA VAL A 180 11.97 20.18 5.16
C VAL A 180 11.17 21.36 5.71
N LEU A 181 9.84 21.23 5.79
CA LEU A 181 8.98 22.27 6.35
C LEU A 181 9.26 22.54 7.83
N GLU A 182 9.47 21.50 8.64
CA GLU A 182 9.85 21.65 10.05
C GLU A 182 11.17 22.42 10.22
N VAL A 183 12.18 22.08 9.43
CA VAL A 183 13.46 22.79 9.44
C VAL A 183 13.29 24.25 9.03
N ALA A 184 12.57 24.51 7.94
CA ALA A 184 12.32 25.87 7.45
C ALA A 184 11.59 26.74 8.51
N VAL A 185 10.66 26.15 9.27
CA VAL A 185 9.97 26.83 10.36
C VAL A 185 10.95 27.22 11.48
N GLU A 186 11.84 26.32 11.87
CA GLU A 186 12.83 26.61 12.91
C GLU A 186 13.87 27.64 12.47
N GLU A 187 14.32 27.58 11.21
CA GLU A 187 15.20 28.58 10.61
C GLU A 187 14.53 29.96 10.59
N ALA A 188 13.29 30.06 10.11
CA ALA A 188 12.54 31.31 10.08
C ALA A 188 12.36 31.91 11.49
N LYS A 189 12.06 31.10 12.50
CA LYS A 189 11.98 31.55 13.90
C LYS A 189 13.33 32.12 14.39
N SER A 190 14.43 31.46 14.02
CA SER A 190 15.78 31.90 14.36
C SER A 190 16.13 33.24 13.69
N GLU A 191 15.85 33.37 12.39
CA GLU A 191 16.02 34.61 11.61
C GLU A 191 15.22 35.77 12.22
N ILE A 192 13.94 35.55 12.57
CA ILE A 192 13.09 36.54 13.24
C ILE A 192 13.67 36.97 14.59
N LYS A 193 14.14 36.01 15.40
CA LYS A 193 14.73 36.30 16.71
C LYS A 193 16.01 37.12 16.56
N TYR A 194 16.87 36.76 15.61
CA TYR A 194 18.08 37.50 15.30
C TYR A 194 17.76 38.93 14.85
N GLY A 195 16.86 39.09 13.88
CA GLY A 195 16.45 40.40 13.38
C GLY A 195 15.88 41.31 14.47
N LYS A 196 15.04 40.78 15.38
CA LYS A 196 14.53 41.52 16.53
C LYS A 196 15.65 42.00 17.47
N ASN A 197 16.67 41.18 17.69
CA ASN A 197 17.81 41.55 18.53
C ASN A 197 18.65 42.66 17.88
N GLU A 198 18.93 42.56 16.57
CA GLU A 198 19.66 43.61 15.86
C GLU A 198 18.89 44.94 15.83
N LEU A 199 17.58 44.89 15.60
CA LEU A 199 16.72 46.09 15.68
C LEU A 199 16.75 46.72 17.08
N GLU A 200 16.76 45.92 18.14
CA GLU A 200 16.86 46.45 19.50
C GLU A 200 18.22 47.10 19.78
N LYS A 201 19.32 46.50 19.30
CA LYS A 201 20.66 47.11 19.39
C LYS A 201 20.72 48.46 18.65
N MET A 202 20.15 48.53 17.45
CA MET A 202 20.04 49.78 16.68
C MET A 202 19.19 50.82 17.42
N ARG A 203 18.09 50.40 18.07
CA ARG A 203 17.21 51.28 18.85
C ARG A 203 17.91 51.87 20.06
N ILE A 204 18.74 51.09 20.75
CA ILE A 204 19.48 51.52 21.95
C ILE A 204 20.59 52.51 21.59
N ASN A 205 21.29 52.31 20.46
CA ASN A 205 22.40 53.16 20.03
C ASN A 205 22.20 53.66 18.58
N PRO A 206 21.25 54.59 18.33
CA PRO A 206 20.89 55.01 16.98
C PRO A 206 22.00 55.79 16.27
N GLU A 207 22.84 56.53 17.00
CA GLU A 207 23.95 57.34 16.46
C GLU A 207 25.00 56.47 15.73
N LEU A 208 25.25 55.25 16.24
CA LEU A 208 26.20 54.30 15.67
C LEU A 208 25.83 53.88 14.23
N TYR A 209 24.55 54.03 13.84
CA TYR A 209 24.04 53.70 12.52
C TYR A 209 23.61 54.94 11.72
N ARG A 210 23.03 55.95 12.36
CA ARG A 210 22.58 57.18 11.70
C ARG A 210 23.73 58.06 11.25
N ASP A 211 24.80 58.16 12.03
CA ASP A 211 25.90 59.08 11.72
C ASP A 211 26.70 58.62 10.49
N PRO A 212 27.09 57.33 10.34
CA PRO A 212 27.72 56.85 9.12
C PRO A 212 26.85 57.02 7.87
N LEU A 213 25.53 56.77 7.98
CA LEU A 213 24.58 56.95 6.87
C LEU A 213 24.46 58.42 6.46
N THR A 214 24.35 59.31 7.44
CA THR A 214 24.30 60.76 7.20
C THR A 214 25.60 61.25 6.54
N LEU A 215 26.75 60.79 7.03
CA LEU A 215 28.04 61.14 6.44
C LEU A 215 28.18 60.63 5.00
N TYR A 216 27.70 59.41 4.72
CA TYR A 216 27.69 58.87 3.38
C TYR A 216 26.81 59.70 2.43
N GLU A 217 25.60 60.06 2.86
CA GLU A 217 24.68 60.89 2.06
C GLU A 217 25.29 62.27 1.77
N VAL A 218 25.95 62.90 2.75
CA VAL A 218 26.67 64.16 2.54
C VAL A 218 27.77 64.01 1.49
N LYS A 219 28.58 62.95 1.57
CA LYS A 219 29.65 62.68 0.60
C LYS A 219 29.11 62.42 -0.81
N LEU A 220 27.99 61.70 -0.91
CA LEU A 220 27.33 61.44 -2.19
C LEU A 220 26.89 62.75 -2.85
N ARG A 221 26.20 63.63 -2.11
CA ARG A 221 25.76 64.94 -2.62
C ARG A 221 26.94 65.84 -3.02
N GLN A 222 28.03 65.82 -2.24
CA GLN A 222 29.25 66.55 -2.58
C GLN A 222 29.84 66.05 -3.92
N PHE A 223 29.91 64.74 -4.11
CA PHE A 223 30.39 64.15 -5.35
C PHE A 223 29.48 64.50 -6.54
N GLU A 224 28.16 64.40 -6.38
CA GLU A 224 27.19 64.79 -7.41
C GLU A 224 27.36 66.25 -7.84
N TRP A 225 27.52 67.17 -6.88
CA TRP A 225 27.75 68.58 -7.14
C TRP A 225 29.07 68.84 -7.84
N MET A 226 30.17 68.20 -7.42
CA MET A 226 31.46 68.33 -8.07
C MET A 226 31.42 67.81 -9.52
N THR A 227 30.69 66.72 -9.76
CA THR A 227 30.55 66.12 -11.09
C THR A 227 29.65 66.95 -12.00
N ALA A 228 28.60 67.57 -11.45
CA ALA A 228 27.73 68.50 -12.18
C ALA A 228 28.44 69.84 -12.49
N ALA A 229 29.19 70.39 -11.54
CA ALA A 229 29.96 71.62 -11.71
C ALA A 229 31.15 71.46 -12.68
N GLY A 230 31.73 70.26 -12.77
CA GLY A 230 32.80 69.94 -13.74
C GLY A 230 32.32 69.64 -15.17
N ARG A 231 31.00 69.67 -15.43
CA ARG A 231 30.39 69.51 -16.76
C ARG A 231 29.81 70.82 -17.33
N GLY A 232 30.03 71.95 -16.65
CA GLY A 232 29.63 73.30 -17.08
C GLY A 232 30.77 74.09 -17.71
#